data_AF-A0A4Q8LJK2-F1
#
_entry.id   AF-A0A4Q8LJK2-F1
#
_cell.length_a   1.000
_cell.length_b   1.000
_cell.length_c   1.000
_cell.angle_alpha   90.00
_cell.angle_beta   90.00
_cell.angle_gamma   90.00
#
_symmetry.space_group_name_H-M   'P 1'
#
loop_
_entity.id
_entity.type
_entity.pdbx_description
1 polymer ?
#
loop_
_entity_poly.entity_id
_entity_poly.type
_entity_poly.pdbx_seq_one_letter_code
_entity_poly.pdbx_strand_id
1 'polypeptide(L)'
;MALLLLPLGCGRAPADGKPDGAQPKPAARIDQAQLDRLKAEGPVANARRVAPIDYVLHYRLMQATGMVDALGGQPQALEALQALGNAYQRHAEALAAHPPRLQPVAFTGEGISSGFVGFGMGVFGGSLVSSMSGYMVSEASDARVAELVKAGPIELSRNDRGGMGMTVTDTTVEQTIEYAMNEHGISGALKVRTRMDTCPDREGRVSMTMDVDSKMAVTGKPGIGGAVTAHFILERWLDDDAHLIDAQDGSASHLDIRMSGSEHGAIQSADVSMGLGRDGQGTFTEHGEQGFSIFHPDEAESAYKLLQGAQLFMHLMSEAALRSAPWQSGRCVKLEVTSDPAKRTGARPNTAYTLRAMPRAKADGAPTRGTVTATLSGGSTLNPTGKVKADAQFDYANPDQRDQRASIAFEARSKRGVGKATLTFDTLQGGWRITLLPGCPAIQGDARVCDLTKPFAIRGTGGDCSRANVSMQFTPTDDRHGRYRWLTTIGPIKADYGGSYTIETDGDTAVIQTQGAGCATGPGGKACGGASPGIPMVREPQCADGPGG
;
A
#
# COMPACT_ATOMS: atom_id res chain seq x y z
N MET A 1 -83.99 23.09 42.10
CA MET A 1 -83.50 24.28 41.37
C MET A 1 -81.98 24.30 41.47
N ALA A 2 -81.29 24.26 40.32
CA ALA A 2 -79.85 24.57 40.05
C ALA A 2 -78.80 23.90 40.98
N LEU A 3 -78.05 22.86 40.59
CA LEU A 3 -77.04 22.76 39.52
C LEU A 3 -75.83 23.70 39.73
N LEU A 4 -74.71 23.15 40.21
CA LEU A 4 -73.35 23.62 39.87
C LEU A 4 -72.33 22.50 40.06
N LEU A 5 -71.89 21.99 38.90
CA LEU A 5 -70.77 21.07 38.69
C LEU A 5 -69.45 21.83 38.90
N LEU A 6 -68.51 21.22 39.62
CA LEU A 6 -67.08 21.58 39.60
C LEU A 6 -66.30 20.45 38.91
N PRO A 7 -65.39 20.74 37.96
CA PRO A 7 -64.64 19.75 37.24
C PRO A 7 -63.45 19.23 38.08
N LEU A 8 -63.29 17.90 38.10
CA LEU A 8 -62.05 17.22 38.47
C LEU A 8 -60.99 17.56 37.41
N GLY A 9 -60.08 18.46 37.74
CA GLY A 9 -58.86 18.69 36.96
C GLY A 9 -57.85 17.58 37.23
N CYS A 10 -57.55 16.76 36.22
CA CYS A 10 -56.38 15.90 36.22
C CYS A 10 -55.12 16.79 36.24
N GLY A 11 -54.49 16.90 37.41
CA GLY A 11 -53.17 17.49 37.54
C GLY A 11 -52.14 16.64 36.79
N ARG A 12 -51.52 17.23 35.76
CA ARG A 12 -50.28 16.70 35.15
C ARG A 12 -49.22 16.62 36.25
N ALA A 13 -48.60 15.45 36.39
CA ALA A 13 -47.39 15.29 37.17
C ALA A 13 -46.33 16.31 36.70
N PRO A 14 -45.52 16.89 37.60
CA PRO A 14 -44.43 17.77 37.22
C PRO A 14 -43.51 17.00 36.26
N ALA A 15 -43.28 17.58 35.08
CA ALA A 15 -42.32 17.05 34.14
C ALA A 15 -40.95 16.99 34.83
N ASP A 16 -40.35 15.80 34.84
CA ASP A 16 -38.97 15.59 35.26
C ASP A 16 -38.09 16.61 34.53
N GLY A 17 -37.58 17.58 35.28
CA GLY A 17 -36.60 18.53 34.82
C GLY A 17 -35.29 17.81 34.57
N LYS A 18 -35.19 17.08 33.45
CA LYS A 18 -33.88 16.75 32.88
C LYS A 18 -33.21 18.10 32.59
N PRO A 19 -32.02 18.38 33.14
CA PRO A 19 -31.28 19.56 32.77
C PRO A 19 -31.08 19.52 31.26
N ASP A 20 -31.45 20.61 30.58
CA ASP A 20 -31.09 20.86 29.18
C ASP A 20 -29.55 20.92 29.11
N GLY A 21 -28.94 19.75 29.04
CA GLY A 21 -27.51 19.58 28.84
C GLY A 21 -27.17 20.28 27.54
N ALA A 22 -26.42 21.39 27.65
CA ALA A 22 -25.93 22.13 26.50
C ALA A 22 -25.37 21.13 25.48
N GLN A 23 -26.01 21.07 24.31
CA GLN A 23 -25.57 20.16 23.26
C GLN A 23 -24.07 20.40 23.02
N PRO A 24 -23.24 19.36 23.05
CA PRO A 24 -21.81 19.52 22.82
C PRO A 24 -21.61 20.22 21.48
N LYS A 25 -20.84 21.33 21.49
CA LYS A 25 -20.45 22.00 20.25
C LYS A 25 -19.80 20.95 19.33
N PRO A 26 -20.17 20.90 18.03
CA PRO A 26 -19.60 19.93 17.11
C PRO A 26 -18.08 19.98 17.21
N ALA A 27 -17.46 18.80 17.34
CA ALA A 27 -16.02 18.67 17.49
C ALA A 27 -15.33 19.51 16.41
N ALA A 28 -14.42 20.39 16.83
CA ALA A 28 -13.65 21.21 15.92
C ALA A 28 -12.96 20.28 14.90
N ARG A 29 -13.01 20.65 13.62
CA ARG A 29 -12.31 19.93 12.55
C ARG A 29 -10.86 19.73 12.97
N ILE A 30 -10.41 18.48 12.99
CA ILE A 30 -9.02 18.15 13.32
C ILE A 30 -8.14 18.75 12.25
N ASP A 31 -7.25 19.66 12.64
CA ASP A 31 -6.31 20.28 11.72
C ASP A 31 -4.99 19.50 11.64
N GLN A 32 -4.22 19.77 10.59
CA GLN A 32 -2.93 19.12 10.38
C GLN A 32 -1.94 19.43 11.51
N ALA A 33 -2.01 20.62 12.12
CA ALA A 33 -1.09 21.03 13.19
C ALA A 33 -1.30 20.21 14.47
N GLN A 34 -2.54 19.83 14.79
CA GLN A 34 -2.86 18.93 15.90
C GLN A 34 -2.29 17.53 15.65
N LEU A 35 -2.43 17.01 14.43
CA LEU A 35 -1.86 15.70 14.05
C LEU A 35 -0.33 15.70 14.10
N ASP A 36 0.30 16.76 13.57
CA ASP A 36 1.75 16.91 13.57
C ASP A 36 2.30 17.03 15.00
N ARG A 37 1.58 17.72 15.88
CA ARG A 37 1.92 17.78 17.31
C ARG A 37 1.88 16.40 17.96
N LEU A 38 0.82 15.62 17.73
CA LEU A 38 0.71 14.26 18.27
C LEU A 38 1.81 13.34 17.76
N LYS A 39 2.17 13.45 16.48
CA LYS A 39 3.29 12.70 15.90
C LYS A 39 4.62 13.09 16.54
N ALA A 40 4.85 14.39 16.75
CA ALA A 40 6.07 14.92 17.35
C ALA A 40 6.24 14.51 18.82
N GLU A 41 5.15 14.45 19.59
CA GLU A 41 5.16 14.04 20.99
C GLU A 41 5.46 12.54 21.18
N GLY A 42 5.10 11.72 20.19
CA GLY A 42 5.38 10.29 20.18
C GLY A 42 4.42 9.44 21.03
N PRO A 43 4.48 8.11 20.88
CA PRO A 43 3.46 7.20 21.38
C PRO A 43 3.33 7.16 22.91
N VAL A 44 4.45 7.28 23.63
CA VAL A 44 4.48 7.22 25.10
C VAL A 44 3.88 8.48 25.72
N ALA A 45 4.26 9.67 25.24
CA ALA A 45 3.68 10.93 25.73
C ALA A 45 2.18 10.97 25.45
N ASN A 46 1.77 10.46 24.28
CA ASN A 46 0.38 10.32 23.90
C ASN A 46 -0.40 9.39 24.85
N ALA A 47 0.12 8.20 25.14
CA ALA A 47 -0.49 7.27 26.08
C ALA A 47 -0.67 7.88 27.49
N ARG A 48 0.29 8.70 27.95
CA ARG A 48 0.17 9.40 29.25
C ARG A 48 -0.98 10.40 29.31
N ARG A 49 -1.45 10.94 28.19
CA ARG A 49 -2.60 11.87 28.18
C ARG A 49 -3.93 11.20 28.48
N VAL A 50 -4.06 9.91 28.14
CA VAL A 50 -5.26 9.12 28.45
C VAL A 50 -5.13 8.34 29.76
N ALA A 51 -3.92 8.21 30.31
CA ALA A 51 -3.70 7.52 31.57
C ALA A 51 -4.64 7.94 32.72
N PRO A 52 -5.03 9.22 32.91
CA PRO A 52 -5.97 9.58 33.97
C PRO A 52 -7.32 8.86 33.87
N ILE A 53 -7.88 8.68 32.66
CA ILE A 53 -9.13 7.92 32.53
C ILE A 53 -8.91 6.44 32.85
N ASP A 54 -7.76 5.87 32.45
CA ASP A 54 -7.42 4.49 32.77
C ASP A 54 -7.37 4.26 34.26
N TYR A 55 -6.67 5.13 34.98
CA TYR A 55 -6.56 5.03 36.43
C TYR A 55 -7.92 5.13 37.12
N VAL A 56 -8.79 6.05 36.67
CA VAL A 56 -10.13 6.21 37.23
C VAL A 56 -10.96 4.94 37.01
N LEU A 57 -11.00 4.40 35.79
CA LEU A 57 -11.78 3.21 35.48
C LEU A 57 -11.28 1.99 36.27
N HIS A 58 -9.97 1.74 36.30
CA HIS A 58 -9.42 0.60 37.02
C HIS A 58 -9.55 0.76 38.54
N TYR A 59 -9.41 1.96 39.08
CA TYR A 59 -9.63 2.19 40.50
C TYR A 59 -11.09 1.99 40.90
N ARG A 60 -12.05 2.46 40.08
CA ARG A 60 -13.49 2.20 40.32
C ARG A 60 -13.81 0.71 40.26
N LEU A 61 -13.21 -0.01 39.32
CA LEU A 61 -13.29 -1.47 39.28
C LEU A 61 -12.75 -2.10 40.58
N MET A 62 -11.59 -1.64 41.07
CA MET A 62 -10.99 -2.14 42.31
C MET A 62 -11.86 -1.87 43.53
N GLN A 63 -12.51 -0.70 43.61
CA GLN A 63 -13.45 -0.38 44.68
C GLN A 63 -14.67 -1.28 44.64
N ALA A 64 -15.25 -1.44 43.44
CA ALA A 64 -16.43 -2.25 43.24
C ALA A 64 -16.15 -3.70 43.65
N THR A 65 -15.06 -4.28 43.15
CA THR A 65 -14.76 -5.71 43.31
C THR A 65 -14.13 -6.09 44.66
N GLY A 66 -14.06 -5.17 45.62
CA GLY A 66 -13.45 -5.40 46.94
C GLY A 66 -11.92 -5.49 46.93
N MET A 67 -11.25 -5.17 45.81
CA MET A 67 -9.79 -5.20 45.72
C MET A 67 -9.14 -4.17 46.66
N VAL A 68 -9.79 -3.02 46.86
CA VAL A 68 -9.26 -1.96 47.73
C VAL A 68 -9.09 -2.47 49.17
N ASP A 69 -10.13 -3.09 49.72
CA ASP A 69 -10.07 -3.67 51.06
C ASP A 69 -9.11 -4.85 51.12
N ALA A 70 -9.11 -5.68 50.07
CA ALA A 70 -8.23 -6.83 49.97
C ALA A 70 -6.74 -6.44 49.95
N LEU A 71 -6.38 -5.26 49.43
CA LEU A 71 -5.01 -4.74 49.40
C LEU A 71 -4.62 -3.95 50.65
N GLY A 72 -5.55 -3.76 51.59
CA GLY A 72 -5.30 -3.05 52.85
C GLY A 72 -5.71 -1.58 52.85
N GLY A 73 -6.56 -1.16 51.90
CA GLY A 73 -7.14 0.17 51.82
C GLY A 73 -6.75 0.95 50.57
N GLN A 74 -7.34 2.14 50.43
CA GLN A 74 -7.16 3.02 49.28
C GLN A 74 -5.69 3.37 48.97
N PRO A 75 -4.82 3.69 49.95
CA PRO A 75 -3.42 4.02 49.64
C PRO A 75 -2.67 2.87 48.95
N GLN A 76 -2.82 1.64 49.45
CA GLN A 76 -2.18 0.44 48.92
C GLN A 76 -2.75 0.07 47.55
N ALA A 77 -4.07 0.24 47.36
CA ALA A 77 -4.71 0.04 46.07
C ALA A 77 -4.17 0.99 44.99
N LEU A 78 -4.04 2.28 45.31
CA LEU A 78 -3.50 3.28 44.39
C LEU A 78 -2.02 3.02 44.09
N GLU A 79 -1.21 2.68 45.09
CA GLU A 79 0.19 2.32 44.91
C GLU A 79 0.34 1.09 44.00
N ALA A 80 -0.46 0.05 44.22
CA ALA A 80 -0.42 -1.16 43.42
C ALA A 80 -0.87 -0.91 41.97
N LEU A 81 -1.92 -0.11 41.77
CA LEU A 81 -2.38 0.28 40.44
C LEU A 81 -1.33 1.13 39.70
N GLN A 82 -0.68 2.07 40.39
CA GLN A 82 0.41 2.87 39.82
C GLN A 82 1.63 2.00 39.47
N ALA A 83 1.98 1.05 40.33
CA ALA A 83 3.07 0.10 40.07
C ALA A 83 2.78 -0.75 38.82
N LEU A 84 1.54 -1.24 38.68
CA LEU A 84 1.08 -1.96 37.50
C LEU A 84 1.16 -1.09 36.23
N GLY A 85 0.64 0.15 36.27
CA GLY A 85 0.72 1.09 35.15
C GLY A 85 2.16 1.44 34.77
N ASN A 86 3.05 1.61 35.74
CA ASN A 86 4.47 1.82 35.50
C ASN A 86 5.14 0.60 34.84
N ALA A 87 4.74 -0.62 35.23
CA ALA A 87 5.26 -1.85 34.64
C ALA A 87 4.85 -1.97 33.16
N TYR A 88 3.58 -1.68 32.83
CA TYR A 88 3.13 -1.62 31.43
C TYR A 88 3.88 -0.57 30.62
N GLN A 89 4.05 0.64 31.15
CA GLN A 89 4.80 1.70 30.47
C GLN A 89 6.24 1.28 30.19
N ARG A 90 6.97 0.75 31.19
CA ARG A 90 8.35 0.26 30.99
C ARG A 90 8.42 -0.79 29.88
N HIS A 91 7.41 -1.66 29.80
CA HIS A 91 7.38 -2.67 28.77
C HIS A 91 7.11 -2.07 27.37
N ALA A 92 6.18 -1.11 27.27
CA ALA A 92 5.91 -0.38 26.04
C ALA A 92 7.15 0.40 25.56
N GLU A 93 7.86 1.09 26.47
CA GLU A 93 9.11 1.78 26.18
C GLU A 93 10.20 0.81 25.70
N ALA A 94 10.31 -0.38 26.29
CA ALA A 94 11.27 -1.39 25.85
C ALA A 94 11.01 -1.87 24.41
N LEU A 95 9.74 -1.99 24.01
CA LEU A 95 9.36 -2.30 22.63
C LEU A 95 9.64 -1.14 21.68
N ALA A 96 9.37 0.09 22.10
CA ALA A 96 9.65 1.28 21.30
C ALA A 96 11.16 1.52 21.10
N ALA A 97 11.99 1.13 22.06
CA ALA A 97 13.45 1.25 21.99
C ALA A 97 14.11 0.19 21.10
N HIS A 98 13.45 -0.95 20.88
CA HIS A 98 13.93 -2.04 20.02
C HIS A 98 12.88 -2.39 18.96
N PRO A 99 12.45 -1.46 18.10
CA PRO A 99 11.51 -1.78 17.05
C PRO A 99 12.15 -2.87 16.17
N PRO A 100 11.41 -3.93 15.79
CA PRO A 100 11.93 -4.95 14.88
C PRO A 100 12.49 -4.25 13.64
N ARG A 101 13.80 -4.38 13.44
CA ARG A 101 14.63 -3.43 12.66
C ARG A 101 14.08 -3.11 11.27
N LEU A 102 13.58 -1.89 11.12
CA LEU A 102 13.74 -0.98 9.97
C LEU A 102 14.02 0.41 10.61
N GLN A 103 15.26 0.93 10.47
CA GLN A 103 15.99 1.83 11.41
C GLN A 103 15.53 3.33 11.45
N PRO A 104 16.24 4.25 12.17
CA PRO A 104 16.29 4.55 13.63
C PRO A 104 15.69 5.97 13.94
N VAL A 105 15.48 6.46 15.18
CA VAL A 105 16.45 7.17 16.06
C VAL A 105 15.79 7.54 17.42
N ALA A 106 16.64 7.55 18.46
CA ALA A 106 16.59 7.96 19.87
C ALA A 106 15.36 8.66 20.50
N PHE A 107 14.97 8.13 21.66
CA PHE A 107 14.10 8.74 22.66
C PHE A 107 14.94 9.26 23.83
N THR A 108 14.84 10.55 24.17
CA THR A 108 15.58 11.18 25.28
C THR A 108 14.67 11.50 26.48
N GLY A 109 13.61 10.72 26.69
CA GLY A 109 12.57 11.02 27.67
C GLY A 109 13.09 11.02 29.12
N GLU A 110 13.32 12.22 29.67
CA GLU A 110 13.56 12.42 31.10
C GLU A 110 12.32 13.02 31.79
N GLY A 111 11.74 12.24 32.72
CA GLY A 111 11.39 12.71 34.08
C GLY A 111 9.99 13.29 34.39
N ILE A 112 9.15 12.44 35.01
CA ILE A 112 8.08 12.71 36.03
C ILE A 112 6.59 12.72 35.57
N SER A 113 5.75 11.95 36.31
CA SER A 113 4.29 11.62 36.26
C SER A 113 3.87 10.39 35.42
N SER A 114 3.90 9.19 36.03
CA SER A 114 4.20 7.91 35.37
C SER A 114 3.08 6.86 35.31
N GLY A 115 3.14 6.01 34.29
CA GLY A 115 2.39 4.76 34.11
C GLY A 115 1.07 4.92 33.34
N PHE A 116 0.69 3.91 32.57
CA PHE A 116 -0.64 3.82 31.95
C PHE A 116 -1.08 2.36 31.86
N VAL A 117 -2.38 2.11 31.96
CA VAL A 117 -3.04 0.80 31.83
C VAL A 117 -4.04 0.91 30.66
N GLY A 118 -4.71 -0.16 30.22
CA GLY A 118 -5.89 -0.07 29.33
C GLY A 118 -5.74 0.81 28.07
N PHE A 119 -6.49 1.91 28.00
CA PHE A 119 -6.56 2.88 26.90
C PHE A 119 -5.21 3.45 26.51
N GLY A 120 -4.33 3.78 27.46
CA GLY A 120 -2.98 4.24 27.16
C GLY A 120 -2.19 3.23 26.33
N MET A 121 -2.37 1.94 26.60
CA MET A 121 -1.75 0.87 25.82
C MET A 121 -2.47 0.68 24.47
N GLY A 122 -3.79 0.91 24.41
CA GLY A 122 -4.56 1.04 23.17
C GLY A 122 -3.99 2.09 22.23
N VAL A 123 -3.77 3.31 22.75
CA VAL A 123 -3.14 4.41 22.03
C VAL A 123 -1.73 4.05 21.59
N PHE A 124 -0.91 3.49 22.49
CA PHE A 124 0.45 3.09 22.17
C PHE A 124 0.45 2.08 21.01
N GLY A 125 -0.39 1.05 21.07
CA GLY A 125 -0.57 0.08 20.00
C GLY A 125 -1.06 0.73 18.69
N GLY A 126 -2.07 1.61 18.76
CA GLY A 126 -2.55 2.37 17.60
C GLY A 126 -1.46 3.21 16.92
N SER A 127 -0.58 3.81 17.71
CA SER A 127 0.57 4.58 17.20
C SER A 127 1.59 3.70 16.48
N LEU A 128 1.85 2.50 17.02
CA LEU A 128 2.74 1.52 16.37
C LEU A 128 2.14 0.99 15.07
N VAL A 129 0.84 0.67 15.03
CA VAL A 129 0.17 0.32 13.77
C VAL A 129 0.34 1.43 12.75
N SER A 130 0.11 2.69 13.15
CA SER A 130 0.22 3.83 12.24
C SER A 130 1.61 3.98 11.63
N SER A 131 2.68 3.78 12.41
CA SER A 131 4.04 3.91 11.90
C SER A 131 4.41 2.75 10.99
N MET A 132 4.03 1.52 11.36
CA MET A 132 4.26 0.33 10.57
C MET A 132 3.45 0.29 9.28
N SER A 133 2.19 0.72 9.32
CA SER A 133 1.33 0.80 8.14
C SER A 133 1.84 1.83 7.15
N GLY A 134 2.31 2.99 7.64
CA GLY A 134 3.00 3.98 6.82
C GLY A 134 4.13 3.33 6.04
N TYR A 135 5.07 2.68 6.73
CA TYR A 135 6.19 1.98 6.11
C TYR A 135 5.75 0.89 5.11
N MET A 136 4.86 -0.01 5.55
CA MET A 136 4.38 -1.11 4.72
C MET A 136 3.67 -0.62 3.46
N VAL A 137 3.13 0.59 3.46
CA VAL A 137 2.32 1.07 2.36
C VAL A 137 3.07 2.04 1.45
N SER A 138 3.97 2.86 2.00
CA SER A 138 4.80 3.74 1.19
C SER A 138 5.99 3.03 0.55
N GLU A 139 6.55 2.00 1.20
CA GLU A 139 7.84 1.43 0.79
C GLU A 139 7.82 -0.05 0.43
N ALA A 140 6.91 -0.86 0.99
CA ALA A 140 6.90 -2.29 0.68
C ALA A 140 6.34 -2.56 -0.72
N SER A 141 7.08 -3.35 -1.50
CA SER A 141 6.59 -3.84 -2.79
C SER A 141 5.40 -4.79 -2.61
N ASP A 142 4.54 -4.90 -3.63
CA ASP A 142 3.43 -5.87 -3.65
C ASP A 142 3.93 -7.31 -3.35
N ALA A 143 5.12 -7.67 -3.83
CA ALA A 143 5.74 -8.96 -3.55
C ALA A 143 6.08 -9.14 -2.07
N ARG A 144 6.64 -8.11 -1.42
CA ARG A 144 6.97 -8.17 0.01
C ARG A 144 5.73 -8.29 0.87
N VAL A 145 4.66 -7.59 0.52
CA VAL A 145 3.38 -7.71 1.21
C VAL A 145 2.82 -9.12 1.04
N ALA A 146 2.80 -9.65 -0.20
CA ALA A 146 2.32 -10.99 -0.46
C ALA A 146 3.11 -12.05 0.34
N GLU A 147 4.43 -11.85 0.51
CA GLU A 147 5.24 -12.67 1.42
C GLU A 147 4.78 -12.57 2.88
N LEU A 148 4.51 -11.36 3.38
CA LEU A 148 4.03 -11.16 4.76
C LEU A 148 2.65 -11.78 4.97
N VAL A 149 1.74 -11.63 4.00
CA VAL A 149 0.41 -12.28 4.02
C VAL A 149 0.56 -13.80 4.06
N LYS A 150 1.46 -14.35 3.23
CA LYS A 150 1.73 -15.79 3.17
C LYS A 150 2.42 -16.32 4.44
N ALA A 151 3.24 -15.49 5.08
CA ALA A 151 3.91 -15.85 6.34
C ALA A 151 2.93 -16.00 7.51
N GLY A 152 1.73 -15.42 7.41
CA GLY A 152 0.73 -15.45 8.47
C GLY A 152 1.07 -14.50 9.63
N PRO A 153 0.55 -14.74 10.84
CA PRO A 153 0.83 -13.91 12.00
C PRO A 153 2.34 -13.85 12.30
N ILE A 154 2.88 -12.64 12.33
CA ILE A 154 4.28 -12.35 12.62
C ILE A 154 4.40 -12.06 14.11
N GLU A 155 5.07 -12.93 14.85
CA GLU A 155 5.48 -12.63 16.23
C GLU A 155 6.67 -11.66 16.19
N LEU A 156 6.46 -10.42 16.64
CA LEU A 156 7.49 -9.38 16.69
C LEU A 156 8.30 -9.45 17.99
N SER A 157 7.67 -9.87 19.07
CA SER A 157 8.31 -10.17 20.35
C SER A 157 7.45 -11.16 21.13
N ARG A 158 8.09 -12.10 21.83
CA ARG A 158 7.41 -13.01 22.75
C ARG A 158 8.33 -13.36 23.92
N ASN A 159 7.81 -13.25 25.13
CA ASN A 159 8.43 -13.72 26.35
C ASN A 159 7.35 -14.32 27.26
N ASP A 160 7.75 -14.84 28.42
CA ASP A 160 6.82 -15.50 29.36
C ASP A 160 5.76 -14.55 29.95
N ARG A 161 5.92 -13.23 29.75
CA ARG A 161 5.07 -12.18 30.30
C ARG A 161 4.24 -11.46 29.23
N GLY A 162 4.32 -11.89 27.97
CA GLY A 162 3.60 -11.23 26.89
C GLY A 162 4.28 -11.28 25.54
N GLY A 163 3.64 -10.67 24.57
CA GLY A 163 4.15 -10.58 23.22
C GLY A 163 3.38 -9.61 22.35
N MET A 164 3.98 -9.32 21.20
CA MET A 164 3.41 -8.50 20.16
C MET A 164 3.35 -9.32 18.88
N GLY A 165 2.16 -9.44 18.32
CA GLY A 165 1.90 -10.08 17.03
C GLY A 165 1.35 -9.08 16.02
N MET A 166 1.64 -9.31 14.74
CA MET A 166 1.03 -8.56 13.64
C MET A 166 0.54 -9.52 12.58
N THR A 167 -0.69 -9.33 12.11
CA THR A 167 -1.27 -10.03 10.97
C THR A 167 -1.52 -9.03 9.87
N VAL A 168 -0.96 -9.28 8.69
CA VAL A 168 -1.19 -8.46 7.50
C VAL A 168 -2.00 -9.28 6.52
N THR A 169 -3.10 -8.70 6.03
CA THR A 169 -3.86 -9.22 4.90
C THR A 169 -3.73 -8.27 3.71
N ASP A 170 -4.32 -8.64 2.57
CA ASP A 170 -4.36 -7.75 1.40
C ASP A 170 -5.12 -6.44 1.66
N THR A 171 -6.02 -6.43 2.64
CA THR A 171 -6.95 -5.30 2.88
C THR A 171 -6.90 -4.75 4.30
N THR A 172 -6.16 -5.38 5.20
CA THR A 172 -6.11 -4.98 6.62
C THR A 172 -4.75 -5.22 7.24
N VAL A 173 -4.40 -4.39 8.21
CA VAL A 173 -3.29 -4.63 9.14
C VAL A 173 -3.88 -4.76 10.53
N GLU A 174 -3.53 -5.82 11.23
CA GLU A 174 -3.97 -6.07 12.58
C GLU A 174 -2.76 -6.30 13.48
N GLN A 175 -2.71 -5.61 14.62
CA GLN A 175 -1.70 -5.77 15.64
C GLN A 175 -2.38 -6.27 16.91
N THR A 176 -1.78 -7.27 17.56
CA THR A 176 -2.18 -7.74 18.88
C THR A 176 -1.01 -7.56 19.82
N ILE A 177 -1.27 -6.99 20.99
CA ILE A 177 -0.31 -6.79 22.05
C ILE A 177 -0.89 -7.45 23.30
N GLU A 178 -0.18 -8.39 23.89
CA GLU A 178 -0.63 -9.13 25.08
C GLU A 178 0.43 -9.05 26.18
N TYR A 179 0.01 -8.80 27.42
CA TYR A 179 0.88 -8.82 28.60
C TYR A 179 0.20 -9.44 29.80
N ALA A 180 1.00 -10.05 30.67
CA ALA A 180 0.62 -10.47 32.00
C ALA A 180 1.70 -10.02 32.99
N MET A 181 1.31 -9.31 34.04
CA MET A 181 2.21 -8.75 35.05
C MET A 181 1.67 -8.98 36.45
N ASN A 182 2.56 -9.15 37.41
CA ASN A 182 2.23 -9.25 38.82
C ASN A 182 3.02 -8.19 39.56
N GLU A 183 2.34 -7.22 40.15
CA GLU A 183 2.94 -6.07 40.81
C GLU A 183 2.19 -5.77 42.11
N HIS A 184 2.93 -5.66 43.22
CA HIS A 184 2.40 -5.17 44.50
C HIS A 184 1.08 -5.82 44.94
N GLY A 185 0.98 -7.15 44.78
CA GLY A 185 -0.19 -7.92 45.19
C GLY A 185 -1.34 -7.95 44.18
N ILE A 186 -1.20 -7.34 43.00
CA ILE A 186 -2.18 -7.40 41.91
C ILE A 186 -1.57 -8.17 40.72
N SER A 187 -2.35 -9.07 40.12
CA SER A 187 -2.09 -9.64 38.81
C SER A 187 -2.92 -8.88 37.76
N GLY A 188 -2.26 -8.44 36.69
CA GLY A 188 -2.87 -7.73 35.58
C GLY A 188 -2.61 -8.44 34.27
N ALA A 189 -3.65 -8.69 33.47
CA ALA A 189 -3.53 -9.15 32.10
C ALA A 189 -4.09 -8.09 31.16
N LEU A 190 -3.39 -7.79 30.07
CA LEU A 190 -3.79 -6.79 29.10
C LEU A 190 -3.68 -7.37 27.71
N LYS A 191 -4.72 -7.20 26.91
CA LYS A 191 -4.74 -7.51 25.48
C LYS A 191 -5.25 -6.29 24.73
N VAL A 192 -4.45 -5.79 23.81
CA VAL A 192 -4.82 -4.71 22.88
C VAL A 192 -4.81 -5.30 21.48
N ARG A 193 -5.91 -5.14 20.75
CA ARG A 193 -6.00 -5.51 19.34
C ARG A 193 -6.37 -4.27 18.54
N THR A 194 -5.47 -3.86 17.65
CA THR A 194 -5.73 -2.75 16.74
C THR A 194 -5.85 -3.29 15.33
N ARG A 195 -6.91 -2.92 14.61
CA ARG A 195 -7.09 -3.27 13.20
C ARG A 195 -7.27 -2.00 12.40
N MET A 196 -6.63 -1.91 11.25
CA MET A 196 -6.79 -0.82 10.30
C MET A 196 -7.06 -1.40 8.91
N ASP A 197 -8.10 -0.91 8.24
CA ASP A 197 -8.34 -1.21 6.84
C ASP A 197 -7.32 -0.46 5.98
N THR A 198 -6.54 -1.19 5.19
CA THR A 198 -5.61 -0.62 4.21
C THR A 198 -6.27 -0.34 2.87
N CYS A 199 -7.39 -1.01 2.59
CA CYS A 199 -8.17 -0.83 1.38
C CYS A 199 -9.65 -0.54 1.66
N PRO A 200 -10.25 0.45 0.97
CA PRO A 200 -11.65 0.79 1.16
C PRO A 200 -12.61 -0.29 0.69
N ASP A 201 -13.76 -0.38 1.37
CA ASP A 201 -14.86 -1.27 0.99
C ASP A 201 -15.67 -0.74 -0.23
N ARG A 202 -16.86 -1.30 -0.45
CA ARG A 202 -17.74 -0.95 -1.59
C ARG A 202 -18.20 0.48 -1.63
N GLU A 203 -18.30 1.10 -0.46
CA GLU A 203 -18.79 2.46 -0.29
C GLU A 203 -17.65 3.46 -0.18
N GLY A 204 -16.40 2.98 -0.26
CA GLY A 204 -15.22 3.77 -0.01
C GLY A 204 -15.00 4.02 1.48
N ARG A 205 -15.51 3.15 2.35
CA ARG A 205 -15.27 3.24 3.80
C ARG A 205 -13.95 2.55 4.14
N VAL A 206 -13.20 3.17 5.04
CA VAL A 206 -12.03 2.62 5.73
C VAL A 206 -12.23 2.80 7.22
N SER A 207 -11.81 1.82 8.01
CA SER A 207 -11.96 1.87 9.46
C SER A 207 -10.66 1.60 10.20
N MET A 208 -10.59 2.11 11.43
CA MET A 208 -9.63 1.70 12.42
C MET A 208 -10.37 1.29 13.68
N THR A 209 -10.15 0.06 14.15
CA THR A 209 -10.70 -0.44 15.40
C THR A 209 -9.60 -0.64 16.44
N MET A 210 -9.91 -0.39 17.70
CA MET A 210 -9.06 -0.67 18.85
C MET A 210 -9.90 -1.40 19.90
N ASP A 211 -9.57 -2.65 20.15
CA ASP A 211 -10.11 -3.44 21.23
C ASP A 211 -9.08 -3.49 22.35
N VAL A 212 -9.50 -3.17 23.58
CA VAL A 212 -8.69 -3.27 24.78
C VAL A 212 -9.42 -4.18 25.75
N ASP A 213 -8.76 -5.23 26.23
CA ASP A 213 -9.24 -6.10 27.31
C ASP A 213 -8.19 -6.07 28.42
N SER A 214 -8.51 -5.40 29.54
CA SER A 214 -7.64 -5.31 30.70
C SER A 214 -8.29 -6.00 31.89
N LYS A 215 -7.66 -7.04 32.42
CA LYS A 215 -8.10 -7.83 33.58
C LYS A 215 -7.20 -7.57 34.76
N MET A 216 -7.77 -7.49 35.95
CA MET A 216 -7.05 -7.35 37.20
C MET A 216 -7.61 -8.31 38.25
N ALA A 217 -6.72 -8.89 39.07
CA ALA A 217 -7.11 -9.70 40.22
C ALA A 217 -6.12 -9.53 41.37
N VAL A 218 -6.56 -9.81 42.61
CA VAL A 218 -5.66 -9.79 43.77
C VAL A 218 -4.90 -11.11 43.86
N THR A 219 -3.57 -11.03 43.89
CA THR A 219 -2.69 -12.19 44.01
C THR A 219 -2.97 -12.94 45.31
N GLY A 220 -3.21 -14.25 45.20
CA GLY A 220 -3.48 -15.11 46.36
C GLY A 220 -4.90 -15.01 46.92
N LYS A 221 -5.80 -14.22 46.32
CA LYS A 221 -7.20 -14.10 46.73
C LYS A 221 -8.15 -14.41 45.56
N PRO A 222 -8.48 -15.69 45.31
CA PRO A 222 -9.34 -16.08 44.20
C PRO A 222 -10.74 -15.47 44.36
N GLY A 223 -11.34 -15.04 43.24
CA GLY A 223 -12.69 -14.46 43.23
C GLY A 223 -12.75 -12.96 43.55
N ILE A 224 -11.61 -12.30 43.74
CA ILE A 224 -11.51 -10.83 43.87
C ILE A 224 -10.78 -10.28 42.64
N GLY A 225 -11.53 -9.64 41.74
CA GLY A 225 -11.00 -9.08 40.51
C GLY A 225 -12.08 -8.72 39.50
N GLY A 226 -11.64 -8.22 38.36
CA GLY A 226 -12.52 -7.84 37.26
C GLY A 226 -11.79 -7.52 35.97
N ALA A 227 -12.51 -6.93 35.03
CA ALA A 227 -12.04 -6.55 33.71
C ALA A 227 -12.65 -5.22 33.27
N VAL A 228 -11.86 -4.44 32.54
CA VAL A 228 -12.28 -3.29 31.74
C VAL A 228 -12.04 -3.67 30.28
N THR A 229 -13.11 -3.72 29.50
CA THR A 229 -13.04 -3.91 28.05
C THR A 229 -13.48 -2.63 27.36
N ALA A 230 -12.75 -2.20 26.33
CA ALA A 230 -13.11 -1.06 25.51
C ALA A 230 -13.03 -1.41 24.03
N HIS A 231 -14.02 -0.98 23.25
CA HIS A 231 -14.07 -1.11 21.81
C HIS A 231 -14.24 0.27 21.20
N PHE A 232 -13.21 0.73 20.50
CA PHE A 232 -13.23 1.96 19.73
C PHE A 232 -13.24 1.65 18.23
N ILE A 233 -14.03 2.37 17.46
CA ILE A 233 -14.01 2.37 15.99
C ILE A 233 -14.03 3.81 15.48
N LEU A 234 -13.15 4.11 14.53
CA LEU A 234 -13.23 5.28 13.66
C LEU A 234 -13.46 4.81 12.23
N GLU A 235 -14.53 5.28 11.61
CA GLU A 235 -14.82 5.09 10.20
C GLU A 235 -14.60 6.40 9.44
N ARG A 236 -13.99 6.31 8.26
CA ARG A 236 -13.82 7.40 7.31
C ARG A 236 -14.27 6.97 5.92
N TRP A 237 -14.70 7.94 5.11
CA TRP A 237 -15.12 7.70 3.73
C TRP A 237 -14.24 8.44 2.74
N LEU A 238 -14.05 7.80 1.59
CA LEU A 238 -13.31 8.35 0.46
C LEU A 238 -14.26 8.98 -0.56
N ASP A 239 -13.79 10.02 -1.23
CA ASP A 239 -14.41 10.57 -2.43
C ASP A 239 -14.09 9.74 -3.68
N ASP A 240 -14.65 10.13 -4.83
CA ASP A 240 -14.43 9.44 -6.11
C ASP A 240 -12.97 9.56 -6.64
N ASP A 241 -12.13 10.37 -6.00
CA ASP A 241 -10.72 10.58 -6.33
C ASP A 241 -9.74 9.95 -5.31
N ALA A 242 -10.28 9.11 -4.40
CA ALA A 242 -9.56 8.41 -3.34
C ALA A 242 -8.97 9.33 -2.24
N HIS A 243 -9.57 10.50 -2.01
CA HIS A 243 -9.24 11.38 -0.88
C HIS A 243 -10.23 11.16 0.26
N LEU A 244 -9.76 11.32 1.50
CA LEU A 244 -10.66 11.35 2.65
C LEU A 244 -11.60 12.55 2.55
N ILE A 245 -12.89 12.31 2.78
CA ILE A 245 -13.88 13.39 2.89
C ILE A 245 -13.65 14.07 4.23
N ASP A 246 -13.18 15.33 4.22
CA ASP A 246 -12.91 16.11 5.43
C ASP A 246 -14.13 16.89 5.95
N ALA A 247 -15.28 16.78 5.28
CA ALA A 247 -16.54 17.34 5.75
C ALA A 247 -17.06 16.56 6.97
N GLN A 248 -18.02 17.16 7.71
CA GLN A 248 -18.59 16.56 8.93
C GLN A 248 -19.20 15.16 8.70
N ASP A 249 -19.71 14.90 7.50
CA ASP A 249 -20.27 13.62 7.08
C ASP A 249 -19.23 12.61 6.57
N GLY A 250 -17.95 12.97 6.63
CA GLY A 250 -16.83 12.15 6.21
C GLY A 250 -16.24 11.24 7.29
N SER A 251 -16.76 11.30 8.53
CA SER A 251 -16.32 10.47 9.64
C SER A 251 -17.46 10.02 10.56
N ALA A 252 -17.25 8.89 11.24
CA ALA A 252 -18.07 8.45 12.36
C ALA A 252 -17.15 7.75 13.36
N SER A 253 -17.42 7.91 14.65
CA SER A 253 -16.66 7.20 15.68
C SER A 253 -17.56 6.67 16.77
N HIS A 254 -17.22 5.52 17.32
CA HIS A 254 -17.96 4.91 18.43
C HIS A 254 -16.97 4.32 19.43
N LEU A 255 -17.29 4.47 20.71
CA LEU A 255 -16.55 3.96 21.85
C LEU A 255 -17.55 3.25 22.77
N ASP A 256 -17.33 1.97 23.01
CA ASP A 256 -18.05 1.13 23.96
C ASP A 256 -17.08 0.72 25.08
N ILE A 257 -17.49 0.87 26.34
CA ILE A 257 -16.69 0.52 27.50
C ILE A 257 -17.55 -0.35 28.41
N ARG A 258 -17.07 -1.54 28.70
CA ARG A 258 -17.69 -2.45 29.67
C ARG A 258 -16.74 -2.74 30.80
N MET A 259 -17.25 -2.60 32.01
CA MET A 259 -16.57 -2.99 33.24
C MET A 259 -17.33 -4.16 33.83
N SER A 260 -16.62 -5.19 34.27
CA SER A 260 -17.23 -6.33 34.93
C SER A 260 -16.32 -6.91 35.99
N GLY A 261 -16.86 -7.48 37.04
CA GLY A 261 -16.06 -8.12 38.07
C GLY A 261 -16.91 -8.89 39.05
N SER A 262 -16.24 -9.48 40.02
CA SER A 262 -16.93 -10.16 41.11
C SER A 262 -16.26 -9.89 42.44
N GLU A 263 -17.09 -9.74 43.48
CA GLU A 263 -16.68 -9.78 44.87
C GLU A 263 -17.43 -10.96 45.53
N HIS A 264 -16.70 -11.96 46.02
CA HIS A 264 -17.29 -13.09 46.75
C HIS A 264 -18.47 -13.80 46.04
N GLY A 265 -18.47 -13.79 44.70
CA GLY A 265 -19.52 -14.41 43.87
C GLY A 265 -20.67 -13.48 43.46
N ALA A 266 -20.74 -12.25 43.97
CA ALA A 266 -21.65 -11.23 43.47
C ALA A 266 -21.07 -10.59 42.20
N ILE A 267 -21.83 -10.63 41.10
CA ILE A 267 -21.42 -10.03 39.82
C ILE A 267 -21.72 -8.53 39.84
N GLN A 268 -20.75 -7.78 39.37
CA GLN A 268 -20.79 -6.34 39.22
C GLN A 268 -20.50 -6.00 37.76
N SER A 269 -21.30 -5.13 37.15
CA SER A 269 -21.08 -4.71 35.76
C SER A 269 -21.61 -3.33 35.46
N ALA A 270 -20.97 -2.63 34.52
CA ALA A 270 -21.47 -1.39 33.97
C ALA A 270 -21.00 -1.19 32.53
N ASP A 271 -21.85 -0.60 31.70
CA ASP A 271 -21.65 -0.46 30.25
C ASP A 271 -22.00 0.97 29.81
N VAL A 272 -21.03 1.63 29.18
CA VAL A 272 -21.12 3.00 28.70
C VAL A 272 -20.67 3.05 27.26
N SER A 273 -21.48 3.68 26.41
CA SER A 273 -21.16 3.93 25.01
C SER A 273 -21.28 5.40 24.64
N MET A 274 -20.41 5.85 23.75
CA MET A 274 -20.47 7.17 23.16
C MET A 274 -20.05 7.15 21.70
N GLY A 275 -20.57 8.07 20.92
CA GLY A 275 -20.24 8.12 19.51
C GLY A 275 -20.50 9.48 18.90
N LEU A 276 -19.92 9.66 17.72
CA LEU A 276 -20.20 10.77 16.83
C LEU A 276 -20.64 10.16 15.50
N GLY A 277 -21.90 10.38 15.13
CA GLY A 277 -22.44 9.95 13.84
C GLY A 277 -21.94 10.82 12.69
N ARG A 278 -22.17 10.37 11.45
CA ARG A 278 -21.87 11.14 10.23
C ARG A 278 -22.71 12.42 10.13
N ASP A 279 -23.86 12.46 10.77
CA ASP A 279 -24.69 13.66 10.90
C ASP A 279 -24.12 14.67 11.90
N GLY A 280 -22.98 14.36 12.52
CA GLY A 280 -22.36 15.16 13.57
C GLY A 280 -23.09 15.06 14.91
N GLN A 281 -24.09 14.19 15.05
CA GLN A 281 -24.79 14.00 16.31
C GLN A 281 -23.95 13.14 17.25
N GLY A 282 -23.67 13.71 18.42
CA GLY A 282 -23.09 12.99 19.54
C GLY A 282 -24.13 12.07 20.18
N THR A 283 -23.75 10.83 20.45
CA THR A 283 -24.55 9.90 21.26
C THR A 283 -23.80 9.59 22.54
N PHE A 284 -24.55 9.45 23.63
CA PHE A 284 -24.06 8.93 24.90
C PHE A 284 -25.17 8.08 25.49
N THR A 285 -24.87 6.81 25.75
CA THR A 285 -25.83 5.86 26.30
C THR A 285 -25.16 5.05 27.39
N GLU A 286 -25.80 5.01 28.55
CA GLU A 286 -25.47 4.12 29.65
C GLU A 286 -26.44 2.93 29.58
N HIS A 287 -25.91 1.72 29.32
CA HIS A 287 -26.71 0.53 29.04
C HIS A 287 -27.12 -0.24 30.31
N GLY A 288 -26.64 0.20 31.47
CA GLY A 288 -27.06 -0.27 32.79
C GLY A 288 -25.90 -0.48 33.75
N GLU A 289 -26.21 -0.41 35.04
CA GLU A 289 -25.30 -0.65 36.15
C GLU A 289 -25.88 -1.73 37.06
N GLN A 290 -25.05 -2.70 37.46
CA GLN A 290 -25.42 -3.75 38.40
C GLN A 290 -24.37 -3.85 39.51
N GLY A 291 -24.82 -3.70 40.76
CA GLY A 291 -24.00 -3.93 41.95
C GLY A 291 -23.01 -2.81 42.30
N PHE A 292 -22.71 -1.89 41.38
CA PHE A 292 -21.96 -0.66 41.64
C PHE A 292 -22.23 0.37 40.54
N SER A 293 -21.99 1.64 40.85
CA SER A 293 -22.02 2.72 39.87
C SER A 293 -20.61 3.14 39.53
N ILE A 294 -20.27 3.24 38.23
CA ILE A 294 -18.94 3.74 37.82
C ILE A 294 -18.83 5.23 38.16
N PHE A 295 -19.94 5.96 38.00
CA PHE A 295 -19.99 7.41 38.14
C PHE A 295 -21.06 7.80 39.13
N HIS A 296 -20.66 8.15 40.35
CA HIS A 296 -21.58 8.82 41.26
C HIS A 296 -22.13 10.09 40.59
N PRO A 297 -23.41 10.46 40.82
CA PRO A 297 -24.04 11.58 40.11
C PRO A 297 -23.29 12.91 40.24
N ASP A 298 -22.57 13.12 41.35
CA ASP A 298 -21.71 14.27 41.64
C ASP A 298 -20.36 14.24 40.90
N GLU A 299 -19.95 13.08 40.40
CA GLU A 299 -18.71 12.88 39.65
C GLU A 299 -18.94 12.61 38.15
N ALA A 300 -20.18 12.34 37.75
CA ALA A 300 -20.56 11.98 36.39
C ALA A 300 -20.10 13.00 35.35
N GLU A 301 -20.14 14.30 35.66
CA GLU A 301 -19.64 15.34 34.76
C GLU A 301 -18.13 15.25 34.53
N SER A 302 -17.36 15.01 35.58
CA SER A 302 -15.89 14.89 35.50
C SER A 302 -15.48 13.63 34.76
N ALA A 303 -16.15 12.51 35.05
CA ALA A 303 -15.98 11.27 34.33
C ALA A 303 -16.32 11.38 32.84
N TYR A 304 -17.44 12.02 32.52
CA TYR A 304 -17.83 12.28 31.14
C TYR A 304 -16.77 13.10 30.40
N LYS A 305 -16.22 14.16 31.01
CA LYS A 305 -15.13 14.94 30.42
C LYS A 305 -13.87 14.11 30.17
N LEU A 306 -13.51 13.21 31.09
CA LEU A 306 -12.36 12.32 30.93
C LEU A 306 -12.59 11.33 29.78
N LEU A 307 -13.79 10.74 29.69
CA LEU A 307 -14.16 9.83 28.61
C LEU A 307 -14.20 10.52 27.25
N GLN A 308 -14.77 11.74 27.17
CA GLN A 308 -14.72 12.57 25.96
C GLN A 308 -13.28 12.87 25.55
N GLY A 309 -12.42 13.19 26.53
CA GLY A 309 -10.99 13.40 26.29
C GLY A 309 -10.31 12.16 25.71
N ALA A 310 -10.60 10.98 26.26
CA ALA A 310 -10.08 9.71 25.77
C ALA A 310 -10.60 9.37 24.37
N GLN A 311 -11.90 9.56 24.10
CA GLN A 311 -12.50 9.36 22.79
C GLN A 311 -11.89 10.29 21.74
N LEU A 312 -11.77 11.58 22.04
CA LEU A 312 -11.12 12.56 21.16
C LEU A 312 -9.69 12.14 20.85
N PHE A 313 -8.99 11.62 21.85
CA PHE A 313 -7.61 11.20 21.69
C PHE A 313 -7.47 9.96 20.81
N MET A 314 -8.28 8.92 21.03
CA MET A 314 -8.34 7.74 20.17
C MET A 314 -8.75 8.12 18.74
N HIS A 315 -9.68 9.07 18.59
CA HIS A 315 -10.06 9.63 17.29
C HIS A 315 -8.87 10.28 16.60
N LEU A 316 -8.16 11.19 17.27
CA LEU A 316 -6.99 11.88 16.71
C LEU A 316 -5.88 10.91 16.27
N MET A 317 -5.61 9.88 17.07
CA MET A 317 -4.62 8.85 16.74
C MET A 317 -5.06 8.02 15.52
N SER A 318 -6.32 7.63 15.49
CA SER A 318 -6.88 6.87 14.38
C SER A 318 -6.91 7.68 13.09
N GLU A 319 -7.20 8.97 13.21
CA GLU A 319 -7.15 9.93 12.12
C GLU A 319 -5.73 10.06 11.56
N ALA A 320 -4.72 10.15 12.44
CA ALA A 320 -3.32 10.17 12.03
C ALA A 320 -2.93 8.90 11.25
N ALA A 321 -3.41 7.74 11.69
CA ALA A 321 -3.17 6.45 11.06
C ALA A 321 -3.83 6.37 9.68
N LEU A 322 -5.11 6.68 9.57
CA LEU A 322 -5.86 6.65 8.31
C LEU A 322 -5.32 7.67 7.30
N ARG A 323 -4.80 8.81 7.75
CA ARG A 323 -4.15 9.80 6.87
C ARG A 323 -2.80 9.37 6.30
N SER A 324 -2.24 8.23 6.73
CA SER A 324 -1.16 7.58 5.96
C SER A 324 -1.61 7.14 4.55
N ALA A 325 -2.93 7.15 4.30
CA ALA A 325 -3.59 6.99 3.01
C ALA A 325 -3.13 5.75 2.24
N PRO A 326 -3.19 4.55 2.86
CA PRO A 326 -2.61 3.37 2.26
C PRO A 326 -3.18 3.00 0.88
N TRP A 327 -4.44 3.34 0.65
CA TRP A 327 -5.15 3.16 -0.61
C TRP A 327 -4.66 4.04 -1.76
N GLN A 328 -3.86 5.07 -1.52
CA GLN A 328 -3.30 5.93 -2.57
C GLN A 328 -2.01 5.39 -3.19
N SER A 329 -1.42 4.35 -2.58
CA SER A 329 -0.15 3.75 -3.03
C SER A 329 -0.25 3.02 -4.39
N GLY A 330 -1.45 2.67 -4.85
CA GLY A 330 -1.63 1.75 -5.99
C GLY A 330 -2.01 0.33 -5.57
N ARG A 331 -2.06 0.04 -4.27
CA ARG A 331 -2.19 -1.33 -3.75
C ARG A 331 -3.62 -1.87 -3.77
N CYS A 332 -4.63 -1.03 -3.65
CA CYS A 332 -6.03 -1.50 -3.51
C CYS A 332 -6.71 -1.76 -4.84
N VAL A 333 -6.20 -1.20 -5.93
CA VAL A 333 -6.78 -1.31 -7.27
C VAL A 333 -5.75 -1.89 -8.23
N LYS A 334 -6.06 -3.04 -8.80
CA LYS A 334 -5.31 -3.59 -9.94
C LYS A 334 -5.75 -2.85 -11.19
N LEU A 335 -4.81 -2.16 -11.84
CA LEU A 335 -5.07 -1.47 -13.11
C LEU A 335 -4.56 -2.32 -14.27
N GLU A 336 -5.48 -3.03 -14.94
CA GLU A 336 -5.13 -3.82 -16.11
C GLU A 336 -5.07 -2.92 -17.34
N VAL A 337 -3.87 -2.80 -17.92
CA VAL A 337 -3.62 -2.01 -19.12
C VAL A 337 -3.24 -2.92 -20.28
N THR A 338 -3.90 -2.72 -21.41
CA THR A 338 -3.66 -3.48 -22.64
C THR A 338 -3.48 -2.53 -23.82
N SER A 339 -2.79 -3.01 -24.86
CA SER A 339 -2.59 -2.29 -26.11
C SER A 339 -2.98 -3.17 -27.29
N ASP A 340 -3.61 -2.56 -28.29
CA ASP A 340 -3.87 -3.17 -29.59
C ASP A 340 -3.27 -2.27 -30.69
N PRO A 341 -2.22 -2.71 -31.42
CA PRO A 341 -1.60 -4.04 -31.35
C PRO A 341 -0.86 -4.32 -30.03
N ALA A 342 -0.74 -5.61 -29.70
CA ALA A 342 -0.08 -6.06 -28.47
C ALA A 342 1.46 -5.88 -28.50
N LYS A 343 2.07 -5.96 -29.69
CA LYS A 343 3.52 -5.75 -29.87
C LYS A 343 3.85 -4.26 -29.78
N ARG A 344 4.58 -3.87 -28.73
CA ARG A 344 4.95 -2.47 -28.43
C ARG A 344 6.41 -2.12 -28.72
N THR A 345 7.26 -3.12 -28.93
CA THR A 345 8.70 -2.96 -29.13
C THR A 345 9.07 -3.13 -30.59
N GLY A 346 10.05 -2.34 -31.05
CA GLY A 346 10.50 -2.29 -32.44
C GLY A 346 9.38 -2.03 -33.44
N ALA A 347 8.38 -1.27 -33.02
CA ALA A 347 7.27 -0.90 -33.88
C ALA A 347 7.70 0.21 -34.84
N ARG A 348 6.99 0.34 -35.97
CA ARG A 348 7.30 1.40 -36.94
C ARG A 348 7.00 2.77 -36.31
N PRO A 349 7.72 3.83 -36.73
CA PRO A 349 7.34 5.18 -36.36
C PRO A 349 5.87 5.47 -36.71
N ASN A 350 5.18 6.26 -35.89
CA ASN A 350 3.75 6.58 -36.02
C ASN A 350 2.78 5.38 -36.02
N THR A 351 3.18 4.20 -35.53
CA THR A 351 2.24 3.08 -35.32
C THR A 351 1.15 3.50 -34.33
N ALA A 352 -0.12 3.41 -34.73
CA ALA A 352 -1.25 3.69 -33.87
C ALA A 352 -1.59 2.50 -32.96
N TYR A 353 -1.97 2.79 -31.73
CA TYR A 353 -2.41 1.86 -30.71
C TYR A 353 -3.72 2.33 -30.08
N THR A 354 -4.63 1.40 -29.84
CA THR A 354 -5.74 1.59 -28.92
C THR A 354 -5.38 0.95 -27.58
N LEU A 355 -5.37 1.75 -26.54
CA LEU A 355 -5.03 1.38 -25.17
C LEU A 355 -6.30 1.27 -24.35
N ARG A 356 -6.42 0.21 -23.55
CA ARG A 356 -7.56 0.03 -22.63
C ARG A 356 -7.04 -0.11 -21.20
N ALA A 357 -7.66 0.63 -20.29
CA ALA A 357 -7.33 0.66 -18.88
C ALA A 357 -8.56 0.29 -18.04
N MET A 358 -8.50 -0.88 -17.38
CA MET A 358 -9.61 -1.51 -16.67
C MET A 358 -9.26 -1.68 -15.19
N PRO A 359 -9.59 -0.72 -14.32
CA PRO A 359 -9.34 -0.84 -12.89
C PRO A 359 -10.30 -1.83 -12.22
N ARG A 360 -9.74 -2.73 -11.40
CA ARG A 360 -10.47 -3.70 -10.59
C ARG A 360 -10.00 -3.65 -9.15
N ALA A 361 -10.92 -3.68 -8.18
CA ALA A 361 -10.55 -3.76 -6.77
C ALA A 361 -9.84 -5.10 -6.51
N LYS A 362 -8.69 -5.10 -5.84
CA LYS A 362 -7.96 -6.35 -5.56
C LYS A 362 -8.73 -7.26 -4.60
N ALA A 363 -9.53 -6.67 -3.70
CA ALA A 363 -10.26 -7.40 -2.66
C ALA A 363 -11.36 -8.34 -3.21
N ASP A 364 -12.10 -7.92 -4.24
CA ASP A 364 -13.24 -8.67 -4.76
C ASP A 364 -13.29 -8.77 -6.30
N GLY A 365 -12.31 -8.21 -7.00
CA GLY A 365 -12.24 -8.19 -8.46
C GLY A 365 -13.29 -7.29 -9.15
N ALA A 366 -14.12 -6.56 -8.39
CA ALA A 366 -15.18 -5.76 -8.96
C ALA A 366 -14.63 -4.49 -9.67
N PRO A 367 -15.33 -3.97 -10.71
CA PRO A 367 -15.00 -2.67 -11.29
C PRO A 367 -15.07 -1.56 -10.25
N THR A 368 -14.08 -0.65 -10.25
CA THR A 368 -14.01 0.44 -9.25
C THR A 368 -14.86 1.66 -9.61
N ARG A 369 -15.28 1.80 -10.88
CA ARG A 369 -16.23 2.81 -11.39
C ARG A 369 -15.82 4.28 -11.17
N GLY A 370 -14.51 4.57 -11.11
CA GLY A 370 -13.94 5.92 -10.99
C GLY A 370 -13.42 6.49 -12.31
N THR A 371 -12.28 7.17 -12.26
CA THR A 371 -11.62 7.77 -13.44
C THR A 371 -10.22 7.21 -13.66
N VAL A 372 -9.71 7.32 -14.88
CA VAL A 372 -8.35 6.99 -15.29
C VAL A 372 -7.74 8.21 -15.97
N THR A 373 -6.50 8.54 -15.60
CA THR A 373 -5.64 9.48 -16.32
C THR A 373 -4.48 8.71 -16.94
N ALA A 374 -3.99 9.22 -18.07
CA ALA A 374 -2.82 8.69 -18.75
C ALA A 374 -1.84 9.83 -19.04
N THR A 375 -0.58 9.66 -18.63
CA THR A 375 0.50 10.64 -18.78
C THR A 375 1.57 10.06 -19.69
N LEU A 376 1.76 10.68 -20.86
CA LEU A 376 2.78 10.32 -21.83
C LEU A 376 4.13 10.96 -21.50
N SER A 377 5.20 10.19 -21.61
CA SER A 377 6.59 10.65 -21.62
C SER A 377 7.28 10.14 -22.89
N GLY A 378 7.87 11.06 -23.67
CA GLY A 378 8.42 10.80 -25.01
C GLY A 378 7.74 11.65 -26.10
N GLY A 379 8.20 11.53 -27.35
CA GLY A 379 7.55 12.19 -28.49
C GLY A 379 6.35 11.38 -28.99
N SER A 380 5.19 12.02 -29.21
CA SER A 380 4.00 11.55 -29.95
C SER A 380 2.68 12.18 -29.45
N THR A 381 1.54 11.60 -29.81
CA THR A 381 0.18 12.01 -29.42
C THR A 381 -0.49 10.96 -28.54
N LEU A 382 -1.24 11.41 -27.53
CA LEU A 382 -2.09 10.60 -26.66
C LEU A 382 -3.43 11.29 -26.50
N ASN A 383 -4.53 10.59 -26.81
CA ASN A 383 -5.89 11.12 -26.71
C ASN A 383 -6.83 10.12 -26.02
N PRO A 384 -7.85 10.57 -25.29
CA PRO A 384 -8.00 11.93 -24.78
C PRO A 384 -6.93 12.27 -23.74
N THR A 385 -6.65 13.56 -23.54
CA THR A 385 -5.86 14.04 -22.40
C THR A 385 -6.76 14.29 -21.20
N GLY A 386 -6.27 14.04 -19.98
CA GLY A 386 -7.01 14.28 -18.73
C GLY A 386 -7.75 13.05 -18.16
N LYS A 387 -8.79 13.31 -17.36
CA LYS A 387 -9.57 12.27 -16.65
C LYS A 387 -10.64 11.67 -17.56
N VAL A 388 -10.64 10.34 -17.70
CA VAL A 388 -11.64 9.55 -18.44
C VAL A 388 -12.36 8.62 -17.48
N LYS A 389 -13.66 8.37 -17.67
CA LYS A 389 -14.39 7.40 -16.83
C LYS A 389 -13.87 5.98 -17.09
N ALA A 390 -13.74 5.18 -16.02
CA ALA A 390 -13.39 3.77 -16.11
C ALA A 390 -14.60 2.93 -16.57
N ASP A 391 -14.44 1.89 -17.40
CA ASP A 391 -13.22 1.44 -18.07
C ASP A 391 -12.83 2.39 -19.21
N ALA A 392 -11.57 2.82 -19.25
CA ALA A 392 -11.12 3.90 -20.11
C ALA A 392 -10.42 3.37 -21.37
N GLN A 393 -10.61 4.08 -22.47
CA GLN A 393 -9.91 3.86 -23.74
C GLN A 393 -9.11 5.12 -24.11
N PHE A 394 -7.88 4.91 -24.59
CA PHE A 394 -7.00 5.95 -25.09
C PHE A 394 -6.44 5.53 -26.45
N ASP A 395 -6.25 6.49 -27.34
CA ASP A 395 -5.56 6.31 -28.60
C ASP A 395 -4.16 6.94 -28.51
N TYR A 396 -3.17 6.18 -28.96
CA TYR A 396 -1.76 6.53 -28.86
C TYR A 396 -1.07 6.28 -30.19
N ALA A 397 -0.14 7.14 -30.59
CA ALA A 397 0.74 6.88 -31.72
C ALA A 397 2.18 6.74 -31.23
N ASN A 398 2.97 5.84 -31.79
CA ASN A 398 4.40 5.79 -31.51
C ASN A 398 5.11 7.10 -31.92
N PRO A 399 6.33 7.34 -31.41
CA PRO A 399 7.14 8.45 -31.90
C PRO A 399 7.31 8.43 -33.42
N ASP A 400 7.50 9.60 -34.01
CA ASP A 400 7.55 9.81 -35.46
C ASP A 400 8.91 9.46 -36.09
N GLN A 401 9.93 9.26 -35.26
CA GLN A 401 11.28 8.87 -35.66
C GLN A 401 11.65 7.47 -35.18
N ARG A 402 12.66 6.89 -35.84
CA ARG A 402 13.29 5.64 -35.41
C ARG A 402 14.11 5.85 -34.15
N ASP A 403 14.38 4.74 -33.47
CA ASP A 403 15.27 4.67 -32.32
C ASP A 403 14.85 5.55 -31.13
N GLN A 404 13.54 5.76 -30.97
CA GLN A 404 12.95 6.50 -29.87
C GLN A 404 12.16 5.58 -28.94
N ARG A 405 11.99 6.03 -27.69
CA ARG A 405 11.19 5.35 -26.67
C ARG A 405 10.10 6.27 -26.16
N ALA A 406 9.00 5.68 -25.74
CA ALA A 406 7.92 6.36 -25.06
C ALA A 406 7.38 5.48 -23.93
N SER A 407 6.82 6.12 -22.91
CA SER A 407 6.12 5.42 -21.83
C SER A 407 4.85 6.17 -21.47
N ILE A 408 3.82 5.43 -21.10
CA ILE A 408 2.53 5.97 -20.67
C ILE A 408 2.27 5.43 -19.27
N ALA A 409 2.24 6.33 -18.31
CA ALA A 409 1.84 6.04 -16.94
C ALA A 409 0.33 6.25 -16.79
N PHE A 410 -0.39 5.22 -16.37
CA PHE A 410 -1.81 5.25 -16.09
C PHE A 410 -2.04 5.33 -14.58
N GLU A 411 -2.96 6.18 -14.17
CA GLU A 411 -3.43 6.27 -12.79
C GLU A 411 -4.96 6.23 -12.78
N ALA A 412 -5.51 5.21 -12.13
CA ALA A 412 -6.94 5.08 -11.88
C ALA A 412 -7.25 5.54 -10.46
N ARG A 413 -8.26 6.39 -10.28
CA ARG A 413 -8.74 6.87 -8.98
C ARG A 413 -10.22 6.56 -8.80
N SER A 414 -10.60 6.16 -7.60
CA SER A 414 -11.97 5.80 -7.24
C SER A 414 -12.14 5.80 -5.71
N LYS A 415 -13.37 5.66 -5.24
CA LYS A 415 -13.67 5.35 -3.82
C LYS A 415 -12.97 4.09 -3.29
N ARG A 416 -12.54 3.18 -4.17
CA ARG A 416 -11.80 1.96 -3.82
C ARG A 416 -10.29 2.16 -3.67
N GLY A 417 -9.80 3.38 -3.84
CA GLY A 417 -8.38 3.70 -3.85
C GLY A 417 -7.83 4.02 -5.24
N VAL A 418 -6.50 4.02 -5.32
CA VAL A 418 -5.72 4.33 -6.52
C VAL A 418 -5.13 3.05 -7.09
N GLY A 419 -5.10 2.93 -8.41
CA GLY A 419 -4.40 1.90 -9.17
C GLY A 419 -3.42 2.53 -10.15
N LYS A 420 -2.24 1.95 -10.30
CA LYS A 420 -1.18 2.49 -11.18
C LYS A 420 -0.68 1.40 -12.13
N ALA A 421 -0.36 1.78 -13.35
CA ALA A 421 0.26 0.89 -14.34
C ALA A 421 1.07 1.70 -15.35
N THR A 422 2.05 1.06 -15.99
CA THR A 422 2.86 1.72 -17.03
C THR A 422 2.96 0.81 -18.24
N LEU A 423 2.77 1.39 -19.43
CA LEU A 423 3.11 0.76 -20.70
C LEU A 423 4.33 1.43 -21.30
N THR A 424 5.23 0.64 -21.87
CA THR A 424 6.41 1.12 -22.61
C THR A 424 6.31 0.75 -24.08
N PHE A 425 6.77 1.66 -24.92
CA PHE A 425 6.76 1.56 -26.37
C PHE A 425 8.11 2.00 -26.92
N ASP A 426 8.50 1.45 -28.06
CA ASP A 426 9.69 1.89 -28.75
C ASP A 426 9.64 1.67 -30.25
N THR A 427 10.45 2.47 -30.96
CA THR A 427 10.72 2.38 -32.39
C THR A 427 12.14 1.89 -32.65
N LEU A 428 12.76 1.20 -31.68
CA LEU A 428 14.11 0.66 -31.81
C LEU A 428 14.12 -0.43 -32.87
N GLN A 429 14.89 -0.25 -33.94
CA GLN A 429 15.09 -1.35 -34.87
C GLN A 429 16.09 -2.33 -34.24
N GLY A 430 15.63 -3.56 -33.97
CA GLY A 430 16.57 -4.66 -33.72
C GLY A 430 17.52 -4.80 -34.91
N GLY A 431 18.76 -5.22 -34.64
CA GLY A 431 19.72 -5.51 -35.69
C GLY A 431 19.36 -6.77 -36.46
N TRP A 432 20.21 -7.12 -37.43
CA TRP A 432 20.12 -8.35 -38.19
C TRP A 432 21.42 -9.11 -38.08
N ARG A 433 21.32 -10.41 -37.76
CA ARG A 433 22.44 -11.32 -37.84
C ARG A 433 22.40 -12.08 -39.16
N ILE A 434 23.54 -12.12 -39.84
CA ILE A 434 23.75 -12.84 -41.08
C ILE A 434 24.70 -13.99 -40.76
N THR A 435 24.26 -15.24 -40.99
CA THR A 435 25.01 -16.43 -40.54
C THR A 435 25.54 -17.31 -41.65
N LEU A 436 25.22 -17.03 -42.92
CA LEU A 436 25.60 -17.90 -44.04
C LEU A 436 25.87 -17.10 -45.31
N LEU A 437 26.96 -17.43 -46.01
CA LEU A 437 27.25 -16.95 -47.36
C LEU A 437 26.91 -18.06 -48.39
N PRO A 438 26.04 -17.81 -49.37
CA PRO A 438 25.70 -18.78 -50.42
C PRO A 438 26.89 -19.02 -51.36
N GLY A 439 27.09 -20.29 -51.78
CA GLY A 439 28.07 -20.69 -52.80
C GLY A 439 29.24 -21.55 -52.31
N CYS A 440 29.48 -21.64 -50.99
CA CYS A 440 30.40 -22.62 -50.42
C CYS A 440 29.97 -22.98 -48.99
N PRO A 441 29.61 -24.24 -48.70
CA PRO A 441 29.11 -24.64 -47.39
C PRO A 441 30.14 -24.45 -46.26
N ALA A 442 31.42 -24.24 -46.59
CA ALA A 442 32.50 -24.02 -45.64
C ALA A 442 32.74 -22.54 -45.28
N ILE A 443 32.10 -21.56 -45.94
CA ILE A 443 32.32 -20.13 -45.66
C ILE A 443 31.28 -19.65 -44.64
N GLN A 444 31.73 -19.56 -43.39
CA GLN A 444 30.96 -18.93 -42.32
C GLN A 444 31.25 -17.44 -42.32
N GLY A 445 30.21 -16.64 -42.51
CA GLY A 445 30.25 -15.20 -42.25
C GLY A 445 29.28 -14.91 -41.11
N ASP A 446 29.76 -14.24 -40.07
CA ASP A 446 28.90 -13.63 -39.04
C ASP A 446 28.99 -12.12 -39.22
N ALA A 447 27.87 -11.49 -39.52
CA ALA A 447 27.76 -10.05 -39.57
C ALA A 447 26.51 -9.60 -38.82
N ARG A 448 26.67 -8.54 -38.03
CA ARG A 448 25.58 -7.87 -37.33
C ARG A 448 25.34 -6.52 -37.99
N VAL A 449 24.11 -6.28 -38.43
CA VAL A 449 23.72 -5.05 -39.10
C VAL A 449 22.64 -4.35 -38.28
N CYS A 450 23.04 -3.31 -37.58
CA CYS A 450 22.15 -2.57 -36.67
C CYS A 450 21.23 -1.59 -37.38
N ASP A 451 21.68 -1.11 -38.55
CA ASP A 451 20.98 -0.12 -39.33
C ASP A 451 21.19 -0.45 -40.81
N LEU A 452 20.15 -0.97 -41.46
CA LEU A 452 20.17 -1.34 -42.88
C LEU A 452 20.31 -0.12 -43.80
N THR A 453 20.16 1.10 -43.30
CA THR A 453 20.32 2.33 -44.08
C THR A 453 21.79 2.78 -44.16
N LYS A 454 22.67 2.22 -43.32
CA LYS A 454 24.10 2.54 -43.30
C LYS A 454 24.91 1.47 -44.04
N PRO A 455 26.06 1.83 -44.65
CA PRO A 455 26.95 0.85 -45.25
C PRO A 455 27.32 -0.26 -44.25
N PHE A 456 27.25 -1.51 -44.70
CA PHE A 456 27.61 -2.68 -43.90
C PHE A 456 28.39 -3.69 -44.73
N ALA A 457 29.10 -4.60 -44.07
CA ALA A 457 29.89 -5.61 -44.75
C ALA A 457 29.75 -6.99 -44.09
N ILE A 458 29.76 -8.03 -44.92
CA ILE A 458 29.86 -9.42 -44.50
C ILE A 458 31.26 -9.90 -44.83
N ARG A 459 32.01 -10.32 -43.81
CA ARG A 459 33.33 -10.94 -43.99
C ARG A 459 33.21 -12.41 -43.60
N GLY A 460 33.86 -13.27 -44.37
CA GLY A 460 33.88 -14.70 -44.10
C GLY A 460 35.23 -15.31 -44.46
N THR A 461 35.62 -16.31 -43.67
CA THR A 461 36.77 -17.18 -43.93
C THR A 461 36.28 -18.62 -44.03
N GLY A 462 36.80 -19.39 -44.99
CA GLY A 462 36.35 -20.75 -45.27
C GLY A 462 37.10 -21.83 -44.50
N GLY A 463 36.41 -22.90 -44.06
CA GLY A 463 37.01 -24.08 -43.41
C GLY A 463 37.79 -25.00 -44.37
N ASP A 464 37.10 -25.67 -45.32
CA ASP A 464 37.74 -26.52 -46.35
C ASP A 464 38.27 -25.74 -47.55
N CYS A 465 37.78 -24.51 -47.73
CA CYS A 465 38.43 -23.47 -48.52
C CYS A 465 39.31 -22.60 -47.62
N SER A 466 40.23 -23.20 -46.85
CA SER A 466 41.06 -22.57 -45.81
C SER A 466 41.92 -21.36 -46.24
N ARG A 467 41.88 -20.98 -47.52
CA ARG A 467 42.52 -19.77 -48.08
C ARG A 467 41.54 -18.81 -48.75
N ALA A 468 40.24 -19.01 -48.54
CA ALA A 468 39.20 -18.14 -49.07
C ALA A 468 39.00 -16.94 -48.15
N ASN A 469 39.29 -15.75 -48.67
CA ASN A 469 38.89 -14.49 -48.06
C ASN A 469 37.71 -13.93 -48.85
N VAL A 470 36.55 -13.84 -48.20
CA VAL A 470 35.33 -13.27 -48.78
C VAL A 470 34.97 -11.98 -48.07
N SER A 471 34.67 -10.95 -48.85
CA SER A 471 34.17 -9.67 -48.38
C SER A 471 33.02 -9.22 -49.29
N MET A 472 31.83 -9.07 -48.73
CA MET A 472 30.69 -8.44 -49.38
C MET A 472 30.45 -7.08 -48.73
N GLN A 473 30.53 -6.00 -49.50
CA GLN A 473 30.23 -4.64 -49.06
C GLN A 473 28.89 -4.22 -49.62
N PHE A 474 28.03 -3.68 -48.77
CA PHE A 474 26.70 -3.18 -49.11
C PHE A 474 26.68 -1.67 -48.93
N THR A 475 26.16 -0.97 -49.93
CA THR A 475 25.93 0.47 -49.94
C THR A 475 24.43 0.69 -50.13
N PRO A 476 23.67 0.86 -49.04
CA PRO A 476 22.23 1.05 -49.11
C PRO A 476 21.87 2.37 -49.79
N THR A 477 20.77 2.35 -50.55
CA THR A 477 20.05 3.56 -50.98
C THR A 477 18.87 3.85 -50.04
N ASP A 478 18.31 2.81 -49.42
CA ASP A 478 17.31 2.85 -48.36
C ASP A 478 17.44 1.59 -47.47
N ASP A 479 16.46 1.28 -46.62
CA ASP A 479 16.51 0.12 -45.72
C ASP A 479 16.23 -1.24 -46.39
N ARG A 480 15.91 -1.26 -47.68
CA ARG A 480 15.61 -2.47 -48.46
C ARG A 480 16.35 -2.58 -49.78
N HIS A 481 16.98 -1.53 -50.27
CA HIS A 481 17.61 -1.51 -51.58
C HIS A 481 19.02 -0.94 -51.49
N GLY A 482 19.87 -1.35 -52.42
CA GLY A 482 21.16 -0.70 -52.60
C GLY A 482 22.03 -1.39 -53.62
N ARG A 483 23.32 -1.11 -53.53
CA ARG A 483 24.36 -1.75 -54.34
C ARG A 483 25.23 -2.62 -53.46
N TYR A 484 25.74 -3.70 -54.02
CA TYR A 484 26.72 -4.52 -53.34
C TYR A 484 27.95 -4.74 -54.21
N ARG A 485 29.08 -5.01 -53.56
CA ARG A 485 30.32 -5.47 -54.17
C ARG A 485 30.81 -6.70 -53.42
N TRP A 486 31.09 -7.76 -54.15
CA TRP A 486 31.55 -9.02 -53.60
C TRP A 486 32.96 -9.33 -54.13
N LEU A 487 33.91 -9.34 -53.19
CA LEU A 487 35.30 -9.67 -53.43
C LEU A 487 35.60 -11.03 -52.81
N THR A 488 36.16 -11.93 -53.60
CA THR A 488 36.58 -13.25 -53.15
C THR A 488 38.00 -13.53 -53.64
N THR A 489 38.87 -14.01 -52.76
CA THR A 489 40.19 -14.53 -53.12
C THR A 489 40.30 -15.97 -52.64
N ILE A 490 40.56 -16.92 -53.55
CA ILE A 490 40.77 -18.35 -53.24
C ILE A 490 42.09 -18.78 -53.90
N GLY A 491 43.18 -18.82 -53.13
CA GLY A 491 44.51 -19.06 -53.68
C GLY A 491 44.86 -18.01 -54.74
N PRO A 492 45.25 -18.38 -55.98
CA PRO A 492 45.54 -17.43 -57.06
C PRO A 492 44.29 -16.87 -57.75
N ILE A 493 43.09 -17.38 -57.42
CA ILE A 493 41.84 -16.93 -58.04
C ILE A 493 41.32 -15.69 -57.31
N LYS A 494 41.06 -14.62 -58.07
CA LYS A 494 40.41 -13.39 -57.58
C LYS A 494 39.09 -13.20 -58.31
N ALA A 495 38.02 -12.96 -57.58
CA ALA A 495 36.72 -12.65 -58.14
C ALA A 495 36.19 -11.31 -57.61
N ASP A 496 35.63 -10.51 -58.52
CA ASP A 496 34.99 -9.23 -58.24
C ASP A 496 33.63 -9.22 -58.93
N TYR A 497 32.58 -9.22 -58.13
CA TYR A 497 31.19 -9.12 -58.56
C TYR A 497 30.58 -7.83 -58.01
N GLY A 498 29.68 -7.23 -58.78
CA GLY A 498 28.93 -6.07 -58.33
C GLY A 498 27.53 -6.07 -58.91
N GLY A 499 26.61 -5.44 -58.18
CA GLY A 499 25.21 -5.43 -58.58
C GLY A 499 24.32 -4.61 -57.67
N SER A 500 23.03 -4.80 -57.83
CA SER A 500 21.99 -4.34 -56.91
C SER A 500 21.61 -5.42 -55.93
N TYR A 501 21.03 -5.04 -54.80
CA TYR A 501 20.36 -5.97 -53.90
C TYR A 501 19.00 -5.43 -53.46
N THR A 502 18.13 -6.34 -53.04
CA THR A 502 16.86 -6.06 -52.39
C THR A 502 16.73 -6.89 -51.11
N ILE A 503 16.08 -6.38 -50.07
CA ILE A 503 15.83 -7.08 -48.81
C ILE A 503 14.35 -7.35 -48.66
N GLU A 504 14.00 -8.63 -48.64
CA GLU A 504 12.65 -9.11 -48.39
C GLU A 504 12.55 -9.54 -46.92
N THR A 505 11.60 -8.97 -46.16
CA THR A 505 11.43 -9.27 -44.74
C THR A 505 10.17 -10.10 -44.50
N ASP A 506 10.28 -11.18 -43.74
CA ASP A 506 9.16 -11.96 -43.22
C ASP A 506 9.31 -12.17 -41.71
N GLY A 507 8.59 -11.35 -40.93
CA GLY A 507 8.64 -11.35 -39.47
C GLY A 507 10.05 -11.11 -38.89
N ASP A 508 10.60 -12.17 -38.30
CA ASP A 508 11.94 -12.20 -37.69
C ASP A 508 13.02 -12.75 -38.62
N THR A 509 12.68 -12.98 -39.89
CA THR A 509 13.61 -13.40 -40.94
C THR A 509 13.64 -12.39 -42.08
N ALA A 510 14.75 -12.33 -42.81
CA ALA A 510 14.83 -11.60 -44.06
C ALA A 510 15.79 -12.30 -45.02
N VAL A 511 15.70 -11.96 -46.31
CA VAL A 511 16.60 -12.45 -47.35
C VAL A 511 17.11 -11.28 -48.17
N ILE A 512 18.43 -11.14 -48.28
CA ILE A 512 19.06 -10.23 -49.22
C ILE A 512 19.14 -10.93 -50.58
N GLN A 513 18.28 -10.54 -51.52
CA GLN A 513 18.33 -10.98 -52.90
C GLN A 513 19.32 -10.11 -53.66
N THR A 514 20.41 -10.70 -54.15
CA THR A 514 21.40 -9.98 -54.95
C THR A 514 21.16 -10.21 -56.44
N GLN A 515 21.47 -9.21 -57.27
CA GLN A 515 21.45 -9.32 -58.71
C GLN A 515 22.68 -8.59 -59.27
N GLY A 516 23.64 -9.34 -59.77
CA GLY A 516 24.90 -8.77 -60.23
C GLY A 516 25.65 -9.66 -61.19
N ALA A 517 26.67 -9.07 -61.80
CA ALA A 517 27.61 -9.75 -62.67
C ALA A 517 29.04 -9.41 -62.26
N GLY A 518 29.97 -10.27 -62.65
CA GLY A 518 31.37 -10.11 -62.31
C GLY A 518 32.24 -11.08 -63.06
N CYS A 519 33.53 -11.05 -62.72
CA CYS A 519 34.51 -11.94 -63.32
C CYS A 519 35.42 -12.54 -62.25
N ALA A 520 35.75 -13.81 -62.43
CA ALA A 520 36.83 -14.50 -61.74
C ALA A 520 38.05 -14.57 -62.66
N THR A 521 39.22 -14.26 -62.13
CA THR A 521 40.51 -14.35 -62.83
C THR A 521 41.43 -15.27 -62.05
N GLY A 522 42.04 -16.24 -62.73
CA GLY A 522 43.00 -17.17 -62.14
C GLY A 522 43.99 -17.72 -63.18
N PRO A 523 44.80 -18.73 -62.81
CA PRO A 523 45.82 -19.31 -63.69
C PRO A 523 45.26 -19.86 -65.02
N GLY A 524 43.99 -20.28 -65.03
CA GLY A 524 43.28 -20.80 -66.21
C GLY A 524 42.60 -19.73 -67.08
N GLY A 525 42.77 -18.43 -66.78
CA GLY A 525 42.15 -17.33 -67.53
C GLY A 525 41.05 -16.59 -66.76
N LYS A 526 40.24 -15.83 -67.51
CA LYS A 526 39.15 -14.99 -67.00
C LYS A 526 37.80 -15.57 -67.39
N ALA A 527 36.94 -15.82 -66.41
CA ALA A 527 35.56 -16.23 -66.61
C ALA A 527 34.61 -15.17 -66.04
N CYS A 528 33.56 -14.81 -66.77
CA CYS A 528 32.58 -13.81 -66.35
C CYS A 528 31.17 -14.40 -66.35
N GLY A 529 30.33 -13.96 -65.43
CA GLY A 529 28.97 -14.47 -65.28
C GLY A 529 28.14 -13.65 -64.30
N GLY A 530 26.84 -13.96 -64.24
CA GLY A 530 25.89 -13.40 -63.28
C GLY A 530 25.65 -14.35 -62.10
N ALA A 531 25.40 -13.80 -60.93
CA ALA A 531 24.98 -14.55 -59.76
C ALA A 531 23.84 -13.81 -59.06
N SER A 532 22.84 -14.57 -58.61
CA SER A 532 21.73 -14.05 -57.79
C SER A 532 21.53 -14.83 -56.49
N PRO A 533 22.54 -14.87 -55.61
CA PRO A 533 22.37 -15.49 -54.30
C PRO A 533 21.39 -14.73 -53.41
N GLY A 534 20.58 -15.51 -52.67
CA GLY A 534 19.82 -15.05 -51.51
C GLY A 534 20.64 -15.25 -50.22
N ILE A 535 20.76 -14.21 -49.41
CA ILE A 535 21.49 -14.25 -48.13
C ILE A 535 20.49 -14.18 -46.97
N PRO A 536 20.29 -15.26 -46.20
CA PRO A 536 19.34 -15.24 -45.10
C PRO A 536 19.86 -14.38 -43.93
N MET A 537 18.93 -13.67 -43.30
CA MET A 537 19.13 -12.83 -42.13
C MET A 537 18.12 -13.24 -41.07
N VAL A 538 18.53 -13.19 -39.81
CA VAL A 538 17.65 -13.39 -38.65
C VAL A 538 17.69 -12.14 -37.81
N ARG A 539 16.53 -11.69 -37.32
CA ARG A 539 16.44 -10.51 -36.46
C ARG A 539 17.21 -10.76 -35.15
N GLU A 540 18.01 -9.79 -34.76
CA GLU A 540 18.74 -9.78 -33.50
C GLU A 540 18.13 -8.69 -32.58
N PRO A 541 17.58 -9.05 -31.40
CA PRO A 541 16.86 -8.11 -30.54
C PRO A 541 17.68 -6.93 -30.04
N GLN A 542 19.00 -7.08 -30.00
CA GLN A 542 19.92 -6.07 -29.51
C GLN A 542 21.16 -6.01 -30.40
N CYS A 543 21.32 -4.88 -31.07
CA CYS A 543 22.66 -4.43 -31.43
C CYS A 543 23.28 -3.81 -30.18
N ALA A 544 23.96 -4.63 -29.38
CA ALA A 544 24.90 -4.08 -28.43
C ALA A 544 25.99 -3.36 -29.24
N ASP A 545 26.44 -2.19 -28.79
CA ASP A 545 27.64 -1.52 -29.28
C ASP A 545 28.86 -2.41 -29.02
N GLY A 546 29.00 -3.49 -29.78
CA GLY A 546 30.22 -4.27 -29.87
C GLY A 546 31.27 -3.40 -30.56
N PRO A 547 32.54 -3.40 -30.11
CA PRO A 547 33.57 -2.56 -30.69
C PRO A 547 33.67 -2.85 -32.19
N GLY A 548 33.42 -1.83 -33.01
CA GLY A 548 33.43 -1.92 -34.47
C GLY A 548 34.74 -2.50 -34.98
N GLY A 549 34.65 -3.58 -35.76
CA GLY A 549 35.78 -4.26 -36.43
C GLY A 549 35.84 -4.01 -37.93
#